data_AF-A0A846H2J3-F1
#
_entry.id   AF-A0A846H2J3-F1
#
_cell.length_a   1.000
_cell.length_b   1.000
_cell.length_c   1.000
_cell.angle_alpha   90.00
_cell.angle_beta   90.00
_cell.angle_gamma   90.00
#
_symmetry.space_group_name_H-M   'P 1'
#
loop_
_entity.id
_entity.type
_entity.pdbx_description
1 polymer ?
#
loop_
_entity_poly.entity_id
_entity_poly.type
_entity_poly.pdbx_seq_one_letter_code
_entity_poly.pdbx_strand_id
1 'polypeptide(L)'
;MKRRWKSLLLAWNWVLLSLGTSILIILTQPISPVPAQEPPAVEATKKPSEPEKPANTPETSEKKPSEPEARDKKPSEAAEPPPTPEELARRQKLMEGDKLYLAGNLPEAEKMYRLAKAPFTTKLKNQQRKPAIIDPAQLSPAGKVYWREAEAGIASKLQTRTLVPLQLLVEQVPEFIPGHIKYAETLKQYGDNKKALAVLDRAATLYPNQPDLIKARVAALADAKKWMEASLAARQFAILNPNDPQAPEFKKLADDNLKRYKSHIRAEVRGNTIANIITGALGYAVTGSLLGPFSALDSTILLLQGEGAIGESVAKQAKKQLKLINDETVVKYVDEIGQKLVKVSGREEFKYEFFVIPLEDLNAFALPGGKIFINAGAIVKANSEAELAGLIGHELSHVVLSHGFQLVTQGNLISNVTQYLPLGGTIGQLFGLSYSRDMERQADNLGTRLIATSGYASDGLRNLMATLEKQQKNAPPTWLSSHPGGSERVSYLESLISDTGYNRYAYEGVGRHQEIKERVKQLLKEKKEREDQKKKPNDESKK
;
A
#
# COMPACT_ATOMS: atom_id res chain seq x y z
N MET A 1 0.47 -53.80 35.89
CA MET A 1 1.30 -52.99 34.96
C MET A 1 1.55 -53.59 33.56
N LYS A 2 1.46 -54.92 33.30
CA LYS A 2 1.83 -55.50 31.98
C LYS A 2 0.85 -55.31 30.79
N ARG A 3 -0.28 -54.60 30.95
CA ARG A 3 -1.32 -54.46 29.88
C ARG A 3 -1.34 -53.10 29.15
N ARG A 4 -0.69 -52.05 29.68
CA ARG A 4 -0.60 -50.71 29.02
C ARG A 4 0.57 -50.58 28.02
N TRP A 5 1.56 -51.47 28.05
CA TRP A 5 2.72 -51.41 27.14
C TRP A 5 2.46 -52.05 25.76
N LYS A 6 1.52 -53.01 25.64
CA LYS A 6 1.20 -53.62 24.34
C LYS A 6 0.48 -52.67 23.38
N SER A 7 -0.28 -51.69 23.86
CA SER A 7 -0.96 -50.71 22.99
C SER A 7 -0.02 -49.63 22.43
N LEU A 8 1.05 -49.29 23.16
CA LEU A 8 2.06 -48.31 22.70
C LEU A 8 2.91 -48.87 21.55
N LEU A 9 3.31 -50.14 21.61
CA LEU A 9 4.05 -50.81 20.53
C LEU A 9 3.21 -51.00 19.26
N LEU A 10 1.90 -51.26 19.39
CA LEU A 10 0.99 -51.35 18.23
C LEU A 10 0.75 -49.99 17.56
N ALA A 11 0.73 -48.89 18.31
CA ALA A 11 0.61 -47.54 17.75
C ALA A 11 1.86 -47.10 16.97
N TRP A 12 3.06 -47.47 17.43
CA TRP A 12 4.31 -47.14 16.73
C TRP A 12 4.48 -47.92 15.41
N ASN A 13 4.02 -49.17 15.34
CA ASN A 13 4.16 -49.96 14.12
C ASN A 13 3.33 -49.43 12.94
N TRP A 14 2.23 -48.71 13.18
CA TRP A 14 1.43 -48.06 12.13
C TRP A 14 2.05 -46.77 11.60
N VAL A 15 2.78 -46.01 12.43
CA VAL A 15 3.47 -44.78 12.02
C VAL A 15 4.71 -45.08 11.17
N LEU A 16 5.41 -46.18 11.46
CA LEU A 16 6.56 -46.61 10.66
C LEU A 16 6.16 -47.25 9.33
N LEU A 17 5.00 -47.91 9.24
CA LEU A 17 4.53 -48.48 7.96
C LEU A 17 4.10 -47.41 6.94
N SER A 18 3.47 -46.30 7.37
CA SER A 18 3.00 -45.26 6.44
C SER A 18 4.14 -44.39 5.89
N LEU A 19 5.24 -44.21 6.63
CA LEU A 19 6.43 -43.52 6.16
C LEU A 19 7.26 -44.38 5.18
N GLY A 20 7.25 -45.71 5.33
CA GLY A 20 7.96 -46.63 4.44
C GLY A 20 7.39 -46.71 3.01
N THR A 21 6.08 -46.55 2.84
CA THR A 21 5.43 -46.66 1.52
C THR A 21 5.49 -45.40 0.66
N SER A 22 5.65 -44.22 1.26
CA SER A 22 5.68 -42.95 0.50
C SER A 22 7.03 -42.62 -0.13
N ILE A 23 8.13 -43.20 0.36
CA ILE A 23 9.49 -42.93 -0.16
C ILE A 23 9.82 -43.79 -1.41
N LEU A 24 9.19 -44.96 -1.57
CA LEU A 24 9.48 -45.87 -2.69
C LEU A 24 8.82 -45.47 -4.03
N ILE A 25 7.75 -44.65 -3.98
CA ILE A 25 7.01 -44.20 -5.18
C ILE A 25 7.71 -43.03 -5.90
N ILE A 26 8.57 -42.28 -5.20
CA ILE A 26 9.29 -41.12 -5.75
C ILE A 26 10.53 -41.53 -6.57
N LEU A 27 11.01 -42.77 -6.43
CA LEU A 27 12.27 -43.25 -7.03
C LEU A 27 12.12 -44.20 -8.24
N THR A 28 10.91 -44.41 -8.77
CA THR A 28 10.65 -45.42 -9.83
C THR A 28 9.78 -44.95 -11.01
N GLN A 29 9.52 -43.64 -11.16
CA GLN A 29 8.83 -43.09 -12.33
C GLN A 29 9.82 -42.86 -13.50
N PRO A 30 9.62 -43.45 -14.69
CA PRO A 30 10.48 -43.21 -15.85
C PRO A 30 10.23 -41.80 -16.43
N ILE A 31 11.29 -41.04 -16.63
CA ILE A 31 11.24 -39.71 -17.27
C ILE A 31 10.95 -39.90 -18.77
N SER A 32 9.76 -39.52 -19.23
CA SER A 32 9.48 -39.37 -20.66
C SER A 32 9.95 -37.99 -21.16
N PRO A 33 10.56 -37.88 -22.35
CA PRO A 33 11.05 -36.61 -22.87
C PRO A 33 9.90 -35.71 -23.35
N VAL A 34 10.02 -34.41 -23.09
CA VAL A 34 9.14 -33.38 -23.66
C VAL A 34 9.58 -33.08 -25.11
N PRO A 35 8.68 -33.08 -26.10
CA PRO A 35 9.03 -32.71 -27.47
C PRO A 35 9.29 -31.20 -27.59
N ALA A 36 10.32 -30.83 -28.35
CA ALA A 36 10.64 -29.43 -28.61
C ALA A 36 9.57 -28.76 -29.50
N GLN A 37 9.19 -27.52 -29.17
CA GLN A 37 8.45 -26.65 -30.09
C GLN A 37 9.43 -25.86 -30.95
N GLU A 38 9.25 -25.92 -32.27
CA GLU A 38 10.02 -25.12 -33.22
C GLU A 38 9.64 -23.63 -33.14
N PRO A 39 10.60 -22.69 -33.27
CA PRO A 39 10.31 -21.27 -33.40
C PRO A 39 9.79 -20.92 -34.80
N PRO A 40 8.91 -19.90 -34.95
CA PRO A 40 8.36 -19.52 -36.24
C PRO A 40 9.41 -18.87 -37.16
N ALA A 41 9.27 -19.12 -38.46
CA ALA A 41 10.13 -18.55 -39.50
C ALA A 41 9.94 -17.02 -39.63
N VAL A 42 11.04 -16.32 -39.92
CA VAL A 42 11.06 -14.91 -40.30
C VAL A 42 11.75 -14.78 -41.66
N GLU A 43 11.15 -14.03 -42.57
CA GLU A 43 11.62 -13.87 -43.95
C GLU A 43 12.98 -13.14 -44.05
N ALA A 44 13.74 -13.49 -45.08
CA ALA A 44 15.06 -12.92 -45.35
C ALA A 44 14.99 -11.69 -46.27
N THR A 45 15.69 -10.62 -45.88
CA THR A 45 16.14 -9.56 -46.80
C THR A 45 17.67 -9.39 -46.73
N LYS A 46 18.30 -8.98 -47.83
CA LYS A 46 19.72 -9.25 -48.16
C LYS A 46 20.71 -8.18 -47.63
N LYS A 47 21.90 -8.66 -47.19
CA LYS A 47 23.33 -8.21 -47.35
C LYS A 47 23.66 -6.79 -47.90
N PRO A 48 24.89 -6.20 -47.71
CA PRO A 48 26.21 -6.78 -47.27
C PRO A 48 26.95 -5.89 -46.19
N SER A 49 28.26 -5.95 -45.86
CA SER A 49 29.29 -7.01 -45.61
C SER A 49 30.59 -6.42 -44.97
N GLU A 50 31.20 -7.11 -43.98
CA GLU A 50 32.65 -7.18 -43.61
C GLU A 50 33.55 -5.93 -43.36
N PRO A 51 34.74 -6.03 -42.70
CA PRO A 51 35.36 -7.19 -42.01
C PRO A 51 35.87 -6.94 -40.56
N GLU A 52 36.35 -8.01 -39.91
CA GLU A 52 36.92 -8.09 -38.55
C GLU A 52 38.43 -7.77 -38.46
N LYS A 53 38.96 -7.59 -37.22
CA LYS A 53 40.04 -8.40 -36.55
C LYS A 53 40.77 -7.61 -35.42
N PRO A 54 41.52 -8.25 -34.50
CA PRO A 54 41.19 -9.47 -33.73
C PRO A 54 41.53 -9.34 -32.22
N ALA A 55 41.17 -10.34 -31.43
CA ALA A 55 41.64 -10.49 -30.03
C ALA A 55 43.04 -11.12 -29.95
N ASN A 56 43.67 -11.05 -28.77
CA ASN A 56 44.84 -11.87 -28.41
C ASN A 56 44.70 -12.42 -26.97
N THR A 57 45.38 -13.52 -26.70
CA THR A 57 44.93 -14.57 -25.73
C THR A 57 45.72 -14.53 -24.38
N PRO A 58 45.66 -15.53 -23.47
CA PRO A 58 45.55 -15.26 -22.03
C PRO A 58 46.81 -15.62 -21.22
N GLU A 59 46.78 -15.41 -19.89
CA GLU A 59 47.64 -16.21 -18.99
C GLU A 59 47.04 -16.45 -17.58
N THR A 60 47.75 -17.26 -16.81
CA THR A 60 47.20 -18.23 -15.84
C THR A 60 47.00 -17.76 -14.39
N SER A 61 46.29 -18.60 -13.64
CA SER A 61 45.96 -18.44 -12.22
C SER A 61 47.14 -18.60 -11.26
N GLU A 62 47.08 -17.90 -10.12
CA GLU A 62 47.49 -18.44 -8.83
C GLU A 62 46.63 -17.86 -7.69
N LYS A 63 46.46 -18.62 -6.58
CA LYS A 63 45.47 -18.32 -5.53
C LYS A 63 46.05 -18.57 -4.14
N LYS A 64 46.14 -17.53 -3.30
CA LYS A 64 46.42 -17.60 -1.85
C LYS A 64 45.91 -16.34 -1.12
N PRO A 65 45.84 -16.30 0.23
CA PRO A 65 44.54 -16.19 0.90
C PRO A 65 44.25 -14.81 1.50
N SER A 66 42.96 -14.57 1.77
CA SER A 66 42.39 -13.34 2.29
C SER A 66 42.78 -13.01 3.74
N GLU A 67 43.30 -11.81 3.96
CA GLU A 67 43.18 -11.11 5.25
C GLU A 67 41.77 -10.51 5.42
N PRO A 68 41.30 -10.26 6.65
CA PRO A 68 39.92 -9.84 6.90
C PRO A 68 39.70 -8.38 6.51
N GLU A 69 38.82 -8.14 5.52
CA GLU A 69 38.39 -6.79 5.14
C GLU A 69 37.83 -6.03 6.36
N ALA A 70 38.36 -4.82 6.56
CA ALA A 70 37.88 -3.92 7.58
C ALA A 70 36.41 -3.58 7.31
N ARG A 71 35.57 -3.67 8.34
CA ARG A 71 34.13 -3.36 8.24
C ARG A 71 33.93 -1.98 7.63
N ASP A 72 33.34 -1.94 6.44
CA ASP A 72 32.95 -0.70 5.78
C ASP A 72 32.11 0.17 6.72
N LYS A 73 32.61 1.38 6.98
CA LYS A 73 31.83 2.41 7.65
C LYS A 73 30.76 2.86 6.66
N LYS A 74 29.49 2.56 6.98
CA LYS A 74 28.31 3.11 6.31
C LYS A 74 28.54 4.61 6.06
N PRO A 75 28.41 5.12 4.81
CA PRO A 75 28.70 6.52 4.52
C PRO A 75 27.89 7.43 5.45
N SER A 76 28.55 8.43 6.04
CA SER A 76 27.83 9.52 6.69
C SER A 76 26.95 10.18 5.64
N GLU A 77 25.63 10.27 5.86
CA GLU A 77 24.80 11.23 5.14
C GLU A 77 25.51 12.60 5.30
N ALA A 78 25.89 13.21 4.18
CA ALA A 78 26.43 14.56 4.21
C ALA A 78 25.33 15.50 4.67
N ALA A 79 25.65 16.42 5.58
CA ALA A 79 24.69 17.41 6.05
C ALA A 79 24.04 18.14 4.87
N GLU A 80 22.72 18.31 4.90
CA GLU A 80 22.01 19.05 3.84
C GLU A 80 22.63 20.45 3.68
N PRO A 81 22.85 20.92 2.44
CA PRO A 81 23.39 22.25 2.22
C PRO A 81 22.45 23.31 2.81
N PRO A 82 22.97 24.44 3.31
CA PRO A 82 22.14 25.52 3.83
C PRO A 82 21.20 26.05 2.74
N PRO A 83 19.98 26.50 3.11
CA PRO A 83 18.99 26.99 2.16
C PRO A 83 19.49 28.21 1.39
N THR A 84 19.10 28.34 0.13
CA THR A 84 19.49 29.49 -0.70
C THR A 84 18.80 30.78 -0.24
N PRO A 85 19.32 31.97 -0.59
CA PRO A 85 18.63 33.24 -0.32
C PRO A 85 17.20 33.29 -0.89
N GLU A 86 16.97 32.66 -2.05
CA GLU A 86 15.65 32.54 -2.67
C GLU A 86 14.72 31.62 -1.86
N GLU A 87 15.22 30.49 -1.35
CA GLU A 87 14.45 29.59 -0.48
C GLU A 87 14.10 30.24 0.87
N LEU A 88 15.00 31.06 1.42
CA LEU A 88 14.74 31.86 2.62
C LEU A 88 13.67 32.92 2.38
N ALA A 89 13.76 33.67 1.28
CA ALA A 89 12.74 34.65 0.89
C ALA A 89 11.38 33.98 0.62
N ARG A 90 11.37 32.78 0.00
CA ARG A 90 10.16 31.96 -0.19
C ARG A 90 9.55 31.56 1.15
N ARG A 91 10.36 31.03 2.09
CA ARG A 91 9.90 30.65 3.44
C ARG A 91 9.35 31.85 4.20
N GLN A 92 9.97 33.03 4.09
CA GLN A 92 9.48 34.25 4.75
C GLN A 92 8.07 34.65 4.27
N LYS A 93 7.83 34.65 2.95
CA LYS A 93 6.49 34.90 2.38
C LYS A 93 5.45 33.88 2.86
N LEU A 94 5.80 32.60 2.95
CA LEU A 94 4.90 31.57 3.49
C LEU A 94 4.57 31.84 4.98
N MET A 95 5.56 32.21 5.79
CA MET A 95 5.34 32.56 7.21
C MET A 95 4.49 33.84 7.39
N GLU A 96 4.59 34.80 6.47
CA GLU A 96 3.73 35.98 6.44
C GLU A 96 2.29 35.61 6.06
N GLY A 97 2.13 34.76 5.05
CA GLY A 97 0.85 34.14 4.69
C GLY A 97 0.22 33.37 5.86
N ASP A 98 1.00 32.57 6.58
CA ASP A 98 0.55 31.81 7.76
C ASP A 98 0.02 32.74 8.87
N LYS A 99 0.71 33.85 9.15
CA LYS A 99 0.27 34.85 10.12
C LYS A 99 -1.05 35.50 9.72
N LEU A 100 -1.18 35.89 8.45
CA LEU A 100 -2.40 36.49 7.91
C LEU A 100 -3.56 35.49 7.91
N TYR A 101 -3.30 34.22 7.57
CA TYR A 101 -4.29 33.14 7.57
C TYR A 101 -4.82 32.86 8.98
N LEU A 102 -3.92 32.75 9.97
CA LEU A 102 -4.30 32.55 11.38
C LEU A 102 -5.03 33.77 11.97
N ALA A 103 -4.77 34.97 11.46
CA ALA A 103 -5.52 36.20 11.79
C ALA A 103 -6.89 36.30 11.07
N GLY A 104 -7.26 35.32 10.25
CA GLY A 104 -8.50 35.32 9.46
C GLY A 104 -8.47 36.22 8.21
N ASN A 105 -7.33 36.85 7.91
CA ASN A 105 -7.17 37.72 6.74
C ASN A 105 -6.81 36.91 5.48
N LEU A 106 -7.76 36.11 5.02
CA LEU A 106 -7.57 35.12 3.96
C LEU A 106 -7.14 35.70 2.59
N PRO A 107 -7.68 36.83 2.08
CA PRO A 107 -7.28 37.34 0.76
C PRO A 107 -5.83 37.84 0.73
N GLU A 108 -5.38 38.48 1.81
CA GLU A 108 -3.99 38.92 1.98
C GLU A 108 -3.04 37.73 2.18
N ALA A 109 -3.46 36.71 2.94
CA ALA A 109 -2.71 35.45 3.07
C ALA A 109 -2.52 34.77 1.72
N GLU A 110 -3.59 34.67 0.91
CA GLU A 110 -3.57 34.10 -0.43
C GLU A 110 -2.59 34.84 -1.36
N LYS A 111 -2.53 36.18 -1.30
CA LYS A 111 -1.52 36.97 -2.03
C LYS A 111 -0.09 36.54 -1.66
N MET A 112 0.20 36.39 -0.36
CA MET A 112 1.53 35.96 0.11
C MET A 112 1.87 34.53 -0.34
N TYR A 113 0.93 33.59 -0.25
CA TYR A 113 1.14 32.23 -0.73
C TYR A 113 1.36 32.19 -2.26
N ARG A 114 0.61 32.96 -3.04
CA ARG A 114 0.80 33.09 -4.50
C ARG A 114 2.16 33.67 -4.87
N LEU A 115 2.68 34.63 -4.09
CA LEU A 115 4.03 35.19 -4.28
C LEU A 115 5.18 34.22 -3.91
N ALA A 116 4.87 33.10 -3.25
CA ALA A 116 5.82 32.09 -2.79
C ALA A 116 5.72 30.75 -3.54
N LYS A 117 4.59 30.48 -4.21
CA LYS A 117 4.32 29.22 -4.90
C LYS A 117 4.40 29.40 -6.41
N ALA A 118 5.30 28.64 -7.04
CA ALA A 118 5.28 28.48 -8.48
C ALA A 118 3.93 27.87 -8.92
N PRO A 119 3.39 28.30 -10.09
CA PRO A 119 2.25 27.61 -10.70
C PRO A 119 2.61 26.14 -10.95
N PHE A 120 1.62 25.27 -10.92
CA PHE A 120 1.83 23.90 -11.43
C PHE A 120 2.18 23.99 -12.91
N THR A 121 3.20 23.24 -13.33
CA THR A 121 3.80 23.36 -14.68
C THR A 121 3.05 22.54 -15.73
N THR A 122 1.87 22.01 -15.37
CA THR A 122 1.27 20.85 -16.03
C THR A 122 0.56 21.20 -17.34
N LYS A 123 1.32 21.12 -18.44
CA LYS A 123 0.83 20.60 -19.73
C LYS A 123 1.61 19.36 -20.19
N LEU A 124 2.05 18.54 -19.24
CA LEU A 124 2.28 17.13 -19.55
C LEU A 124 0.92 16.52 -19.88
N LYS A 125 0.77 16.06 -21.13
CA LYS A 125 -0.29 15.15 -21.54
C LYS A 125 -0.09 13.84 -20.78
N ASN A 126 -0.53 13.80 -19.53
CA ASN A 126 -0.82 12.53 -18.87
C ASN A 126 -1.75 11.74 -19.80
N GLN A 127 -1.59 10.42 -19.80
CA GLN A 127 -2.60 9.51 -20.35
C GLN A 127 -3.82 9.57 -19.42
N GLN A 128 -4.51 10.72 -19.45
CA GLN A 128 -5.69 11.00 -18.66
C GLN A 128 -6.69 9.91 -19.04
N ARG A 129 -7.00 9.03 -18.08
CA ARG A 129 -7.87 7.86 -18.32
C ARG A 129 -9.13 8.41 -18.98
N LYS A 130 -9.50 7.86 -20.14
CA LYS A 130 -10.68 8.32 -20.87
C LYS A 130 -11.88 8.33 -19.91
N PRO A 131 -12.77 9.33 -19.97
CA PRO A 131 -13.95 9.35 -19.11
C PRO A 131 -14.77 8.08 -19.34
N ALA A 132 -15.35 7.56 -18.25
CA ALA A 132 -16.19 6.38 -18.31
C ALA A 132 -17.40 6.61 -19.23
N ILE A 133 -17.66 5.66 -20.12
CA ILE A 133 -18.83 5.66 -21.00
C ILE A 133 -19.90 4.76 -20.36
N ILE A 134 -21.06 5.36 -20.06
CA ILE A 134 -22.22 4.67 -19.50
C ILE A 134 -23.30 4.45 -20.57
N ASP A 135 -23.45 5.40 -21.50
CA ASP A 135 -24.44 5.33 -22.58
C ASP A 135 -23.87 4.60 -23.82
N PRO A 136 -24.47 3.48 -24.27
CA PRO A 136 -24.09 2.81 -25.51
C PRO A 136 -24.11 3.71 -26.76
N ALA A 137 -24.91 4.79 -26.77
CA ALA A 137 -24.94 5.74 -27.87
C ALA A 137 -23.62 6.51 -28.04
N GLN A 138 -22.81 6.62 -27.00
CA GLN A 138 -21.49 7.28 -27.02
C GLN A 138 -20.36 6.36 -27.51
N LEU A 139 -20.63 5.07 -27.73
CA LEU A 139 -19.63 4.12 -28.27
C LEU A 139 -19.16 4.52 -29.67
N SER A 140 -17.89 4.20 -29.96
CA SER A 140 -17.32 4.25 -31.31
C SER A 140 -18.09 3.30 -32.25
N PRO A 141 -18.03 3.50 -33.59
CA PRO A 141 -18.68 2.60 -34.54
C PRO A 141 -18.30 1.12 -34.35
N ALA A 142 -17.03 0.83 -34.06
CA ALA A 142 -16.57 -0.53 -33.75
C ALA A 142 -17.14 -1.05 -32.41
N GLY A 143 -17.16 -0.22 -31.36
CA GLY A 143 -17.76 -0.57 -30.08
C GLY A 143 -19.26 -0.89 -30.20
N LYS A 144 -19.99 -0.12 -31.01
CA LYS A 144 -21.42 -0.35 -31.31
C LYS A 144 -21.66 -1.69 -32.01
N VAL A 145 -20.76 -2.10 -32.92
CA VAL A 145 -20.82 -3.43 -33.54
C VAL A 145 -20.66 -4.52 -32.47
N TYR A 146 -19.59 -4.48 -31.66
CA TYR A 146 -19.38 -5.50 -30.62
C TYR A 146 -20.54 -5.59 -29.62
N TRP A 147 -21.09 -4.45 -29.19
CA TRP A 147 -22.25 -4.40 -28.29
C TRP A 147 -23.49 -5.05 -28.92
N ARG A 148 -23.83 -4.67 -30.16
CA ARG A 148 -25.00 -5.24 -30.87
C ARG A 148 -24.86 -6.74 -31.11
N GLU A 149 -23.69 -7.22 -31.52
CA GLU A 149 -23.46 -8.65 -31.74
C GLU A 149 -23.56 -9.44 -30.42
N ALA A 150 -23.08 -8.87 -29.30
CA ALA A 150 -23.28 -9.45 -27.97
C ALA A 150 -24.77 -9.54 -27.59
N GLU A 151 -25.54 -8.47 -27.77
CA GLU A 151 -26.98 -8.45 -27.49
C GLU A 151 -27.75 -9.47 -28.34
N ALA A 152 -27.42 -9.58 -29.64
CA ALA A 152 -27.98 -10.59 -30.52
C ALA A 152 -27.60 -12.02 -30.09
N GLY A 153 -26.37 -12.22 -29.61
CA GLY A 153 -25.90 -13.45 -28.99
C GLY A 153 -26.72 -13.85 -27.77
N ILE A 154 -26.98 -12.89 -26.87
CA ILE A 154 -27.79 -13.07 -25.65
C ILE A 154 -29.23 -13.44 -26.00
N ALA A 155 -29.85 -12.68 -26.90
CA ALA A 155 -31.21 -12.95 -27.37
C ALA A 155 -31.34 -14.35 -27.99
N SER A 156 -30.31 -14.79 -28.71
CA SER A 156 -30.23 -16.14 -29.31
C SER A 156 -29.79 -17.24 -28.33
N LYS A 157 -29.41 -16.89 -27.08
CA LYS A 157 -28.78 -17.78 -26.08
C LYS A 157 -27.49 -18.46 -26.55
N LEU A 158 -26.78 -17.86 -27.52
CA LEU A 158 -25.57 -18.42 -28.12
C LEU A 158 -24.32 -17.93 -27.40
N GLN A 159 -23.66 -18.83 -26.65
CA GLN A 159 -22.51 -18.52 -25.81
C GLN A 159 -21.37 -17.83 -26.56
N THR A 160 -20.88 -18.42 -27.65
CA THR A 160 -19.74 -17.86 -28.42
C THR A 160 -20.07 -16.52 -29.05
N ARG A 161 -21.30 -16.35 -29.57
CA ARG A 161 -21.78 -15.06 -30.12
C ARG A 161 -21.97 -13.99 -29.04
N THR A 162 -22.03 -14.36 -27.77
CA THR A 162 -22.08 -13.40 -26.67
C THR A 162 -20.69 -13.08 -26.11
N LEU A 163 -19.94 -14.11 -25.71
CA LEU A 163 -18.69 -13.93 -24.97
C LEU A 163 -17.57 -13.32 -25.81
N VAL A 164 -17.47 -13.66 -27.10
CA VAL A 164 -16.38 -13.14 -27.95
C VAL A 164 -16.57 -11.63 -28.23
N PRO A 165 -17.74 -11.12 -28.65
CA PRO A 165 -17.93 -9.69 -28.81
C PRO A 165 -17.82 -8.91 -27.50
N LEU A 166 -18.32 -9.45 -26.37
CA LEU A 166 -18.13 -8.80 -25.06
C LEU A 166 -16.66 -8.74 -24.64
N GLN A 167 -15.87 -9.80 -24.87
CA GLN A 167 -14.44 -9.78 -24.61
C GLN A 167 -13.72 -8.70 -25.43
N LEU A 168 -13.97 -8.66 -26.75
CA LEU A 168 -13.37 -7.66 -27.62
C LEU A 168 -13.81 -6.23 -27.24
N LEU A 169 -15.06 -6.03 -26.85
CA LEU A 169 -15.56 -4.73 -26.39
C LEU A 169 -14.80 -4.23 -25.16
N VAL A 170 -14.60 -5.06 -24.13
CA VAL A 170 -13.90 -4.65 -22.90
C VAL A 170 -12.39 -4.49 -23.08
N GLU A 171 -11.80 -5.13 -24.09
CA GLU A 171 -10.39 -5.00 -24.45
C GLU A 171 -10.12 -3.76 -25.31
N GLN A 172 -11.00 -3.45 -26.26
CA GLN A 172 -10.84 -2.33 -27.21
C GLN A 172 -11.44 -1.01 -26.70
N VAL A 173 -12.49 -1.07 -25.87
CA VAL A 173 -13.19 0.08 -25.29
C VAL A 173 -13.32 -0.11 -23.77
N PRO A 174 -12.18 -0.18 -23.04
CA PRO A 174 -12.20 -0.42 -21.60
C PRO A 174 -12.95 0.67 -20.82
N GLU A 175 -13.12 1.87 -21.38
CA GLU A 175 -13.95 2.94 -20.81
C GLU A 175 -15.45 2.64 -20.76
N PHE A 176 -15.96 1.65 -21.51
CA PHE A 176 -17.39 1.33 -21.52
C PHE A 176 -17.79 0.40 -20.37
N ILE A 177 -18.32 0.99 -19.29
CA ILE A 177 -18.60 0.31 -18.03
C ILE A 177 -19.66 -0.79 -18.14
N PRO A 178 -20.81 -0.60 -18.85
CA PRO A 178 -21.80 -1.66 -19.02
C PRO A 178 -21.23 -2.90 -19.72
N GLY A 179 -20.22 -2.76 -20.58
CA GLY A 179 -19.53 -3.87 -21.23
C GLY A 179 -18.88 -4.83 -20.23
N HIS A 180 -18.16 -4.30 -19.24
CA HIS A 180 -17.51 -5.12 -18.19
C HIS A 180 -18.52 -5.83 -17.31
N ILE A 181 -19.57 -5.11 -16.87
CA ILE A 181 -20.64 -5.66 -16.06
C ILE A 181 -21.34 -6.78 -16.83
N LYS A 182 -21.74 -6.53 -18.09
CA LYS A 182 -22.44 -7.51 -18.93
C LYS A 182 -21.58 -8.73 -19.24
N TYR A 183 -20.29 -8.54 -19.46
CA TYR A 183 -19.37 -9.65 -19.68
C TYR A 183 -19.24 -10.52 -18.43
N ALA A 184 -19.09 -9.92 -17.25
CA ALA A 184 -19.03 -10.66 -15.98
C ALA A 184 -20.34 -11.38 -15.64
N GLU A 185 -21.51 -10.74 -15.85
CA GLU A 185 -22.82 -11.38 -15.73
C GLU A 185 -22.94 -12.62 -16.63
N THR A 186 -22.54 -12.49 -17.89
CA THR A 186 -22.62 -13.58 -18.88
C THR A 186 -21.66 -14.71 -18.52
N LEU A 187 -20.43 -14.40 -18.11
CA LEU A 187 -19.46 -15.41 -17.63
C LEU A 187 -20.02 -16.18 -16.43
N LYS A 188 -20.64 -15.50 -15.46
CA LYS A 188 -21.32 -16.11 -14.32
C LYS A 188 -22.50 -17.00 -14.75
N GLN A 189 -23.30 -16.58 -15.74
CA GLN A 189 -24.38 -17.41 -16.30
C GLN A 189 -23.87 -18.72 -16.92
N TYR A 190 -22.69 -18.70 -17.54
CA TYR A 190 -22.01 -19.90 -18.07
C TYR A 190 -21.07 -20.59 -17.04
N GLY A 191 -21.16 -20.22 -15.76
CA GLY A 191 -20.44 -20.88 -14.65
C GLY A 191 -19.00 -20.41 -14.39
N ASP A 192 -18.44 -19.51 -15.20
CA ASP A 192 -17.08 -18.99 -15.03
C ASP A 192 -17.03 -17.80 -14.06
N ASN A 193 -17.39 -18.09 -12.80
CA ASN A 193 -17.40 -17.12 -11.70
C ASN A 193 -16.01 -16.50 -11.45
N LYS A 194 -14.93 -17.26 -11.72
CA LYS A 194 -13.55 -16.81 -11.51
C LYS A 194 -13.16 -15.75 -12.54
N LYS A 195 -13.46 -15.97 -13.83
CA LYS A 195 -13.20 -14.96 -14.88
C LYS A 195 -14.15 -13.77 -14.75
N ALA A 196 -15.41 -13.98 -14.35
CA ALA A 196 -16.35 -12.91 -14.06
C ALA A 196 -15.80 -11.92 -13.01
N LEU A 197 -15.33 -12.43 -11.86
CA LEU A 197 -14.71 -11.61 -10.83
C LEU A 197 -13.42 -10.92 -11.34
N ALA A 198 -12.57 -11.63 -12.09
CA ALA A 198 -11.33 -11.06 -12.62
C ALA A 198 -11.56 -9.91 -13.63
N VAL A 199 -12.65 -9.95 -14.41
CA VAL A 199 -13.08 -8.84 -15.28
C VAL A 199 -13.46 -7.63 -14.41
N LEU A 200 -14.28 -7.84 -13.37
CA LEU A 200 -14.74 -6.78 -12.48
C LEU A 200 -13.60 -6.16 -11.64
N ASP A 201 -12.65 -6.96 -11.13
CA ASP A 201 -11.47 -6.46 -10.42
C ASP A 201 -10.58 -5.58 -11.34
N ARG A 202 -10.35 -6.00 -12.60
CA ARG A 202 -9.60 -5.22 -13.58
C ARG A 202 -10.30 -3.91 -13.91
N ALA A 203 -11.60 -3.97 -14.18
CA ALA A 203 -12.41 -2.80 -14.51
C ALA A 203 -12.47 -1.80 -13.33
N ALA A 204 -12.67 -2.28 -12.11
CA ALA A 204 -12.69 -1.45 -10.91
C ALA A 204 -11.35 -0.74 -10.64
N THR A 205 -10.22 -1.37 -10.99
CA THR A 205 -8.89 -0.73 -10.93
C THR A 205 -8.75 0.42 -11.93
N LEU A 206 -9.43 0.35 -13.07
CA LEU A 206 -9.43 1.40 -14.09
C LEU A 206 -10.43 2.51 -13.76
N TYR A 207 -11.60 2.15 -13.21
CA TYR A 207 -12.73 3.05 -12.96
C TYR A 207 -13.28 2.88 -11.53
N PRO A 208 -12.50 3.21 -10.48
CA PRO A 208 -12.86 2.94 -9.08
C PRO A 208 -14.08 3.74 -8.58
N ASN A 209 -14.41 4.85 -9.24
CA ASN A 209 -15.50 5.75 -8.85
C ASN A 209 -16.81 5.48 -9.62
N GLN A 210 -16.97 4.31 -10.24
CA GLN A 210 -18.18 3.95 -10.98
C GLN A 210 -19.08 3.05 -10.11
N PRO A 211 -20.20 3.57 -9.55
CA PRO A 211 -20.96 2.85 -8.52
C PRO A 211 -21.44 1.49 -9.01
N ASP A 212 -22.10 1.40 -10.16
CA ASP A 212 -22.69 0.15 -10.64
C ASP A 212 -21.63 -0.95 -10.89
N LEU A 213 -20.42 -0.54 -11.28
CA LEU A 213 -19.28 -1.44 -11.44
C LEU A 213 -18.77 -1.98 -10.10
N ILE A 214 -18.59 -1.10 -9.10
CA ILE A 214 -18.18 -1.53 -7.77
C ILE A 214 -19.27 -2.36 -7.09
N LYS A 215 -20.55 -2.07 -7.36
CA LYS A 215 -21.71 -2.85 -6.89
C LYS A 215 -21.69 -4.27 -7.47
N ALA A 216 -21.48 -4.40 -8.77
CA ALA A 216 -21.31 -5.69 -9.44
C ALA A 216 -20.11 -6.48 -8.89
N ARG A 217 -18.99 -5.80 -8.64
CA ARG A 217 -17.80 -6.39 -8.00
C ARG A 217 -18.06 -6.88 -6.58
N VAL A 218 -18.72 -6.06 -5.75
CA VAL A 218 -19.11 -6.42 -4.37
C VAL A 218 -20.04 -7.63 -4.35
N ALA A 219 -21.00 -7.71 -5.28
CA ALA A 219 -21.86 -8.87 -5.45
C ALA A 219 -21.06 -10.13 -5.84
N ALA A 220 -20.17 -10.04 -6.84
CA ALA A 220 -19.33 -11.16 -7.28
C ALA A 220 -18.39 -11.67 -6.17
N LEU A 221 -17.83 -10.78 -5.34
CA LEU A 221 -17.06 -11.14 -4.15
C LEU A 221 -17.94 -11.87 -3.12
N ALA A 222 -19.14 -11.35 -2.83
CA ALA A 222 -20.06 -11.96 -1.88
C ALA A 222 -20.57 -13.35 -2.32
N ASP A 223 -20.80 -13.54 -3.62
CA ASP A 223 -21.15 -14.84 -4.23
C ASP A 223 -20.00 -15.84 -4.12
N ALA A 224 -18.76 -15.39 -4.30
CA ALA A 224 -17.54 -16.16 -4.05
C ALA A 224 -17.24 -16.41 -2.56
N LYS A 225 -18.16 -16.04 -1.66
CA LYS A 225 -18.03 -16.08 -0.17
C LYS A 225 -16.89 -15.23 0.39
N LYS A 226 -16.30 -14.35 -0.43
CA LYS A 226 -15.29 -13.35 -0.05
C LYS A 226 -15.93 -12.15 0.65
N TRP A 227 -16.66 -12.41 1.72
CA TRP A 227 -17.49 -11.42 2.40
C TRP A 227 -16.66 -10.32 3.09
N MET A 228 -15.41 -10.61 3.49
CA MET A 228 -14.54 -9.56 4.02
C MET A 228 -14.14 -8.60 2.89
N GLU A 229 -13.65 -9.10 1.77
CA GLU A 229 -13.24 -8.29 0.64
C GLU A 229 -14.42 -7.53 0.00
N ALA A 230 -15.61 -8.15 -0.06
CA ALA A 230 -16.85 -7.48 -0.44
C ALA A 230 -17.21 -6.32 0.51
N SER A 231 -17.00 -6.52 1.81
CA SER A 231 -17.23 -5.49 2.84
C SER A 231 -16.27 -4.31 2.67
N LEU A 232 -14.97 -4.60 2.51
CA LEU A 232 -13.93 -3.58 2.34
C LEU A 232 -14.13 -2.80 1.04
N ALA A 233 -14.39 -3.47 -0.08
CA ALA A 233 -14.63 -2.81 -1.37
C ALA A 233 -15.84 -1.87 -1.34
N ALA A 234 -16.93 -2.28 -0.66
CA ALA A 234 -18.10 -1.43 -0.50
C ALA A 234 -17.82 -0.21 0.39
N ARG A 235 -17.08 -0.40 1.50
CA ARG A 235 -16.71 0.69 2.42
C ARG A 235 -15.75 1.70 1.76
N GLN A 236 -14.76 1.21 1.01
CA GLN A 236 -13.83 2.04 0.24
C GLN A 236 -14.58 2.98 -0.71
N PHE A 237 -15.56 2.46 -1.47
CA PHE A 237 -16.37 3.29 -2.37
C PHE A 237 -17.13 4.39 -1.61
N ALA A 238 -17.83 4.04 -0.53
CA ALA A 238 -18.61 5.01 0.27
C ALA A 238 -17.73 6.11 0.89
N ILE A 239 -16.51 5.78 1.32
CA ILE A 239 -15.55 6.74 1.86
C ILE A 239 -14.98 7.64 0.76
N LEU A 240 -14.58 7.07 -0.38
CA LEU A 240 -13.96 7.83 -1.47
C LEU A 240 -14.98 8.74 -2.18
N ASN A 241 -16.24 8.32 -2.30
CA ASN A 241 -17.29 9.02 -3.03
C ASN A 241 -18.45 9.46 -2.09
N PRO A 242 -18.21 10.30 -1.05
CA PRO A 242 -19.22 10.62 -0.04
C PRO A 242 -20.40 11.44 -0.58
N ASN A 243 -20.22 12.08 -1.73
CA ASN A 243 -21.25 12.87 -2.42
C ASN A 243 -22.02 12.03 -3.48
N ASP A 244 -21.69 10.76 -3.67
CA ASP A 244 -22.40 9.88 -4.61
C ASP A 244 -23.75 9.44 -3.99
N PRO A 245 -24.89 9.55 -4.72
CA PRO A 245 -26.20 9.15 -4.20
C PRO A 245 -26.30 7.70 -3.70
N GLN A 246 -25.47 6.78 -4.21
CA GLN A 246 -25.41 5.38 -3.78
C GLN A 246 -24.52 5.14 -2.56
N ALA A 247 -23.72 6.11 -2.09
CA ALA A 247 -22.79 5.93 -0.98
C ALA A 247 -23.44 5.38 0.34
N PRO A 248 -24.67 5.80 0.73
CA PRO A 248 -25.36 5.20 1.88
C PRO A 248 -25.70 3.71 1.68
N GLU A 249 -26.01 3.29 0.44
CA GLU A 249 -26.25 1.88 0.11
C GLU A 249 -24.95 1.08 0.20
N PHE A 250 -23.84 1.64 -0.29
CA PHE A 250 -22.51 1.03 -0.14
C PHE A 250 -22.09 0.83 1.32
N LYS A 251 -22.40 1.79 2.20
CA LYS A 251 -22.20 1.62 3.66
C LYS A 251 -23.00 0.43 4.19
N LYS A 252 -24.27 0.28 3.80
CA LYS A 252 -25.11 -0.88 4.17
C LYS A 252 -24.56 -2.19 3.62
N LEU A 253 -24.14 -2.23 2.35
CA LEU A 253 -23.52 -3.41 1.72
C LEU A 253 -22.23 -3.81 2.43
N ALA A 254 -21.45 -2.85 2.92
CA ALA A 254 -20.26 -3.12 3.72
C ALA A 254 -20.62 -3.84 5.03
N ASP A 255 -21.59 -3.31 5.77
CA ASP A 255 -21.96 -3.83 7.09
C ASP A 255 -22.69 -5.19 7.01
N ASP A 256 -23.55 -5.39 6.01
CA ASP A 256 -24.20 -6.68 5.74
C ASP A 256 -23.19 -7.78 5.39
N ASN A 257 -22.17 -7.48 4.57
CA ASN A 257 -21.11 -8.44 4.26
C ASN A 257 -20.19 -8.71 5.46
N LEU A 258 -19.85 -7.70 6.27
CA LEU A 258 -19.09 -7.90 7.51
C LEU A 258 -19.85 -8.79 8.50
N LYS A 259 -21.17 -8.63 8.59
CA LYS A 259 -22.06 -9.49 9.40
C LYS A 259 -22.06 -10.93 8.89
N ARG A 260 -22.12 -11.16 7.58
CA ARG A 260 -22.00 -12.51 6.97
C ARG A 260 -20.66 -13.16 7.32
N TYR A 261 -19.55 -12.45 7.12
CA TYR A 261 -18.20 -12.92 7.50
C TYR A 261 -18.13 -13.32 8.98
N LYS A 262 -18.51 -12.41 9.89
CA LYS A 262 -18.47 -12.67 11.34
C LYS A 262 -19.39 -13.83 11.74
N SER A 263 -20.53 -14.03 11.07
CA SER A 263 -21.43 -15.17 11.32
C SER A 263 -20.81 -16.50 10.88
N HIS A 264 -20.17 -16.53 9.70
CA HIS A 264 -19.51 -17.71 9.16
C HIS A 264 -18.36 -18.18 10.06
N ILE A 265 -17.41 -17.30 10.38
CA ILE A 265 -16.25 -17.67 11.21
C ILE A 265 -16.68 -18.13 12.62
N ARG A 266 -17.72 -17.52 13.21
CA ARG A 266 -18.29 -18.00 14.49
C ARG A 266 -18.89 -19.42 14.39
N ALA A 267 -19.49 -19.77 13.26
CA ALA A 267 -20.05 -21.10 13.04
C ALA A 267 -18.93 -22.15 12.91
N GLU A 268 -17.87 -21.86 12.16
CA GLU A 268 -16.72 -22.76 12.00
C GLU A 268 -15.96 -22.98 13.32
N VAL A 269 -15.76 -21.93 14.13
CA VAL A 269 -15.16 -22.05 15.47
C VAL A 269 -16.01 -22.93 16.38
N ARG A 270 -17.34 -22.81 16.35
CA ARG A 270 -18.26 -23.65 17.15
C ARG A 270 -18.32 -25.10 16.67
N GLY A 271 -18.14 -25.34 15.37
CA GLY A 271 -18.14 -26.69 14.77
C GLY A 271 -16.90 -27.54 15.08
N ASN A 272 -15.96 -27.01 15.88
CA ASN A 272 -14.64 -27.60 16.14
C ASN A 272 -13.78 -27.76 14.86
N THR A 273 -14.16 -27.11 13.75
CA THR A 273 -13.56 -27.23 12.42
C THR A 273 -12.34 -26.31 12.24
N ILE A 274 -11.65 -25.97 13.34
CA ILE A 274 -10.56 -24.98 13.39
C ILE A 274 -9.42 -25.33 12.41
N ALA A 275 -9.22 -26.62 12.12
CA ALA A 275 -8.24 -27.11 11.16
C ALA A 275 -8.50 -26.68 9.70
N ASN A 276 -9.75 -26.37 9.31
CA ASN A 276 -10.09 -26.01 7.92
C ASN A 276 -10.17 -24.49 7.69
N ILE A 277 -10.39 -23.69 8.74
CA ILE A 277 -10.27 -22.21 8.70
C ILE A 277 -8.86 -21.82 8.21
N ILE A 278 -7.87 -22.66 8.53
CA ILE A 278 -6.47 -22.56 8.17
C ILE A 278 -6.26 -22.72 6.64
N THR A 279 -6.92 -23.67 5.96
CA THR A 279 -6.63 -23.91 4.53
C THR A 279 -7.13 -22.80 3.59
N GLY A 280 -8.08 -21.96 4.05
CA GLY A 280 -8.57 -20.79 3.31
C GLY A 280 -7.80 -19.51 3.63
N ALA A 281 -6.87 -19.11 2.77
CA ALA A 281 -6.14 -17.83 2.76
C ALA A 281 -5.24 -17.47 3.97
N LEU A 282 -5.46 -18.04 5.17
CA LEU A 282 -4.85 -17.56 6.42
C LEU A 282 -3.88 -18.52 7.11
N GLY A 283 -3.94 -19.83 6.84
CA GLY A 283 -3.26 -20.84 7.64
C GLY A 283 -1.82 -21.19 7.28
N TYR A 284 -1.28 -20.65 6.18
CA TYR A 284 0.16 -20.77 5.88
C TYR A 284 1.03 -19.75 6.66
N ALA A 285 0.42 -18.95 7.53
CA ALA A 285 1.04 -17.79 8.17
C ALA A 285 1.68 -18.04 9.56
N VAL A 286 1.65 -19.27 10.08
CA VAL A 286 1.81 -19.55 11.52
C VAL A 286 3.28 -19.63 12.01
N THR A 287 4.29 -19.62 11.13
CA THR A 287 5.71 -19.75 11.55
C THR A 287 6.57 -18.48 11.42
N GLY A 288 6.01 -17.34 10.98
CA GLY A 288 6.81 -16.11 10.90
C GLY A 288 6.16 -14.90 10.22
N SER A 289 4.85 -14.74 10.30
CA SER A 289 4.14 -13.60 9.70
C SER A 289 4.00 -12.41 10.66
N LEU A 290 3.51 -11.30 10.12
CA LEU A 290 3.48 -9.93 10.65
C LEU A 290 2.78 -9.74 12.01
N LEU A 291 2.05 -10.77 12.47
CA LEU A 291 1.40 -10.80 13.78
C LEU A 291 2.34 -11.33 14.89
N GLY A 292 3.48 -11.95 14.57
CA GLY A 292 4.35 -12.62 15.54
C GLY A 292 3.85 -14.00 15.95
N PRO A 293 4.28 -14.56 17.11
CA PRO A 293 4.03 -15.95 17.49
C PRO A 293 2.62 -16.16 18.07
N PHE A 294 1.59 -15.80 17.32
CA PHE A 294 0.20 -16.13 17.64
C PHE A 294 -0.17 -17.52 17.15
N SER A 295 -1.02 -18.22 17.91
CA SER A 295 -1.63 -19.44 17.41
C SER A 295 -2.66 -19.14 16.32
N ALA A 296 -3.05 -20.17 15.56
CA ALA A 296 -4.15 -20.06 14.61
C ALA A 296 -5.46 -19.62 15.31
N LEU A 297 -5.69 -20.07 16.54
CA LEU A 297 -6.87 -19.71 17.33
C LEU A 297 -6.86 -18.23 17.72
N ASP A 298 -5.73 -17.71 18.20
CA ASP A 298 -5.59 -16.28 18.56
C ASP A 298 -5.81 -15.39 17.34
N SER A 299 -5.27 -15.80 16.19
CA SER A 299 -5.43 -15.11 14.91
C SER A 299 -6.90 -15.06 14.46
N THR A 300 -7.62 -16.18 14.59
CA THR A 300 -9.08 -16.24 14.31
C THR A 300 -9.89 -15.35 15.26
N ILE A 301 -9.52 -15.31 16.55
CA ILE A 301 -10.19 -14.44 17.54
C ILE A 301 -9.96 -12.96 17.23
N LEU A 302 -8.73 -12.56 16.88
CA LEU A 302 -8.40 -11.19 16.47
C LEU A 302 -9.17 -10.77 15.21
N LEU A 303 -9.29 -11.64 14.21
CA LEU A 303 -10.10 -11.37 13.00
C LEU A 303 -11.60 -11.21 13.30
N LEU A 304 -12.14 -11.98 14.24
CA LEU A 304 -13.55 -11.86 14.69
C LEU A 304 -13.81 -10.54 15.43
N GLN A 305 -12.87 -10.10 16.27
CA GLN A 305 -12.90 -8.81 16.94
C GLN A 305 -12.80 -7.68 15.89
N GLY A 306 -11.93 -7.86 14.90
CA GLY A 306 -11.80 -7.03 13.71
C GLY A 306 -10.55 -6.16 13.71
N GLU A 307 -10.50 -5.25 12.74
CA GLU A 307 -9.32 -4.47 12.39
C GLU A 307 -8.65 -3.75 13.58
N GLY A 308 -9.45 -3.13 14.46
CA GLY A 308 -8.95 -2.43 15.66
C GLY A 308 -8.19 -3.34 16.64
N ALA A 309 -8.62 -4.58 16.82
CA ALA A 309 -7.98 -5.52 17.73
C ALA A 309 -6.63 -6.03 17.19
N ILE A 310 -6.56 -6.27 15.87
CA ILE A 310 -5.31 -6.59 15.18
C ILE A 310 -4.33 -5.41 15.32
N GLY A 311 -4.81 -4.18 15.07
CA GLY A 311 -4.05 -2.94 15.24
C GLY A 311 -3.44 -2.78 16.62
N GLU A 312 -4.25 -2.89 17.67
CA GLU A 312 -3.80 -2.78 19.06
C GLU A 312 -2.79 -3.88 19.42
N SER A 313 -3.02 -5.12 18.97
CA SER A 313 -2.14 -6.27 19.19
C SER A 313 -0.75 -6.06 18.56
N VAL A 314 -0.71 -5.66 17.29
CA VAL A 314 0.53 -5.39 16.55
C VAL A 314 1.24 -4.16 17.11
N ALA A 315 0.52 -3.07 17.41
CA ALA A 315 1.11 -1.89 18.01
C ALA A 315 1.71 -2.17 19.40
N LYS A 316 1.08 -3.03 20.21
CA LYS A 316 1.64 -3.48 21.50
C LYS A 316 2.94 -4.26 21.35
N GLN A 317 3.15 -4.99 20.23
CA GLN A 317 4.43 -5.60 19.92
C GLN A 317 5.45 -4.58 19.42
N ALA A 318 5.06 -3.71 18.47
CA ALA A 318 5.93 -2.66 17.94
C ALA A 318 6.46 -1.74 19.05
N LYS A 319 5.61 -1.27 19.96
CA LYS A 319 5.97 -0.43 21.13
C LYS A 319 6.96 -1.10 22.12
N LYS A 320 7.12 -2.44 22.10
CA LYS A 320 8.13 -3.13 22.94
C LYS A 320 9.54 -3.10 22.34
N GLN A 321 9.64 -2.97 21.02
CA GLN A 321 10.89 -3.05 20.28
C GLN A 321 11.34 -1.67 19.76
N LEU A 322 10.38 -0.80 19.41
CA LEU A 322 10.61 0.60 19.05
C LEU A 322 10.70 1.47 20.32
N LYS A 323 11.83 2.15 20.50
CA LYS A 323 11.91 3.28 21.44
C LYS A 323 11.06 4.43 20.87
N LEU A 324 10.12 4.99 21.63
CA LEU A 324 9.35 6.16 21.21
C LEU A 324 10.04 7.47 21.67
N ILE A 325 9.77 8.56 20.97
CA ILE A 325 9.99 9.92 21.49
C ILE A 325 8.77 10.27 22.36
N ASN A 326 9.02 10.65 23.61
CA ASN A 326 8.01 11.03 24.60
C ASN A 326 8.08 12.53 24.96
N ASP A 327 8.75 13.35 24.14
CA ASP A 327 8.79 14.81 24.31
C ASP A 327 7.39 15.38 24.06
N GLU A 328 6.81 16.03 25.07
CA GLU A 328 5.41 16.47 25.05
C GLU A 328 5.14 17.43 23.88
N THR A 329 6.04 18.37 23.62
CA THR A 329 5.92 19.35 22.53
C THR A 329 5.88 18.67 21.17
N VAL A 330 6.78 17.73 20.91
CA VAL A 330 6.82 16.98 19.64
C VAL A 330 5.63 16.03 19.49
N VAL A 331 5.26 15.30 20.55
CA VAL A 331 4.13 14.35 20.52
C VAL A 331 2.81 15.09 20.32
N LYS A 332 2.58 16.17 21.08
CA LYS A 332 1.38 17.01 20.97
C LYS A 332 1.25 17.63 19.58
N TYR A 333 2.35 18.12 19.00
CA TYR A 333 2.34 18.67 17.64
C TYR A 333 1.88 17.64 16.59
N VAL A 334 2.40 16.41 16.64
CA VAL A 334 2.02 15.35 15.70
C VAL A 334 0.60 14.84 15.95
N ASP A 335 0.17 14.70 17.22
CA ASP A 335 -1.20 14.33 17.56
C ASP A 335 -2.20 15.41 17.11
N GLU A 336 -1.94 16.70 17.33
CA GLU A 336 -2.82 17.78 16.88
C GLU A 336 -3.05 17.77 15.37
N ILE A 337 -2.01 17.55 14.56
CA ILE A 337 -2.14 17.37 13.10
C ILE A 337 -3.00 16.13 12.82
N GLY A 338 -2.64 14.98 13.41
CA GLY A 338 -3.32 13.70 13.19
C GLY A 338 -4.81 13.75 13.54
N GLN A 339 -5.16 14.19 14.75
CA GLN A 339 -6.54 14.31 15.22
C GLN A 339 -7.35 15.33 14.41
N LYS A 340 -6.71 16.38 13.89
CA LYS A 340 -7.36 17.36 12.99
C LYS A 340 -7.77 16.72 11.66
N LEU A 341 -6.96 15.81 11.10
CA LEU A 341 -7.30 15.03 9.89
C LEU A 341 -8.33 13.92 10.18
N VAL A 342 -8.23 13.25 11.34
CA VAL A 342 -9.18 12.20 11.77
C VAL A 342 -10.63 12.71 11.81
N LYS A 343 -10.86 13.93 12.30
CA LYS A 343 -12.20 14.57 12.36
C LYS A 343 -12.93 14.66 11.02
N VAL A 344 -12.19 14.65 9.90
CA VAL A 344 -12.76 14.73 8.54
C VAL A 344 -12.55 13.44 7.73
N SER A 345 -12.08 12.37 8.39
CA SER A 345 -11.76 11.09 7.75
C SER A 345 -12.97 10.20 7.42
N GLY A 346 -14.11 10.43 8.07
CA GLY A 346 -15.34 9.65 7.88
C GLY A 346 -15.33 8.26 8.53
N ARG A 347 -14.38 7.97 9.42
CA ARG A 347 -14.24 6.67 10.09
C ARG A 347 -13.90 6.85 11.57
N GLU A 348 -14.91 6.74 12.44
CA GLU A 348 -14.80 7.11 13.86
C GLU A 348 -14.68 5.90 14.80
N GLU A 349 -14.84 4.66 14.32
CA GLU A 349 -14.83 3.47 15.17
C GLU A 349 -13.44 3.08 15.71
N PHE A 350 -12.39 3.80 15.33
CA PHE A 350 -11.01 3.53 15.71
C PHE A 350 -10.46 4.52 16.72
N LYS A 351 -9.70 4.00 17.68
CA LYS A 351 -8.87 4.80 18.58
C LYS A 351 -7.57 5.17 17.86
N TYR A 352 -7.60 6.32 17.18
CA TYR A 352 -6.44 6.88 16.50
C TYR A 352 -5.36 7.31 17.51
N GLU A 353 -4.14 6.84 17.30
CA GLU A 353 -2.96 7.21 18.09
C GLU A 353 -1.76 7.42 17.15
N PHE A 354 -1.02 8.50 17.38
CA PHE A 354 0.14 8.89 16.60
C PHE A 354 1.41 8.78 17.46
N PHE A 355 2.45 8.12 16.95
CA PHE A 355 3.70 7.89 17.68
C PHE A 355 4.88 8.42 16.88
N VAL A 356 5.84 9.05 17.57
CA VAL A 356 7.09 9.49 16.95
C VAL A 356 8.21 8.53 17.34
N ILE A 357 8.98 8.04 16.35
CA ILE A 357 10.13 7.15 16.58
C ILE A 357 11.45 7.83 16.18
N PRO A 358 12.53 7.71 16.97
CA PRO A 358 13.78 8.44 16.78
C PRO A 358 14.67 7.74 15.73
N LEU A 359 14.17 7.67 14.51
CA LEU A 359 14.87 7.24 13.30
C LEU A 359 15.08 8.46 12.40
N GLU A 360 16.25 8.56 11.77
CA GLU A 360 16.67 9.73 10.97
C GLU A 360 16.16 9.66 9.51
N ASP A 361 15.75 8.48 9.05
CA ASP A 361 15.11 8.29 7.74
C ASP A 361 13.75 8.99 7.68
N LEU A 362 13.40 9.62 6.55
CA LEU A 362 12.01 9.98 6.28
C LEU A 362 11.23 8.70 5.99
N ASN A 363 10.37 8.34 6.94
CA ASN A 363 9.37 7.31 6.78
C ASN A 363 8.20 7.55 7.74
N ALA A 364 7.05 6.98 7.41
CA ALA A 364 5.94 6.78 8.31
C ALA A 364 5.26 5.46 7.94
N PHE A 365 4.48 4.88 8.84
CA PHE A 365 3.67 3.71 8.52
C PHE A 365 2.39 3.68 9.36
N ALA A 366 1.29 3.34 8.69
CA ALA A 366 0.03 3.02 9.31
C ALA A 366 -0.12 1.52 9.62
N LEU A 367 -0.59 1.21 10.83
CA LEU A 367 -1.12 -0.11 11.18
C LEU A 367 -2.66 -0.12 11.07
N PRO A 368 -3.28 -1.29 10.85
CA PRO A 368 -4.73 -1.46 10.97
C PRO A 368 -5.28 -0.80 12.24
N GLY A 369 -6.49 -0.26 12.19
CA GLY A 369 -7.16 0.20 13.42
C GLY A 369 -6.63 1.50 14.05
N GLY A 370 -5.91 2.34 13.30
CA GLY A 370 -5.62 3.72 13.70
C GLY A 370 -4.30 3.97 14.42
N LYS A 371 -3.30 3.09 14.30
CA LYS A 371 -1.99 3.31 14.94
C LYS A 371 -0.97 3.78 13.88
N ILE A 372 -0.61 5.05 13.88
CA ILE A 372 0.31 5.64 12.90
C ILE A 372 1.65 5.92 13.58
N PHE A 373 2.74 5.52 12.96
CA PHE A 373 4.11 5.73 13.44
C PHE A 373 4.85 6.64 12.46
N ILE A 374 5.48 7.71 12.96
CA ILE A 374 6.15 8.74 12.20
C ILE A 374 7.62 8.76 12.60
N ASN A 375 8.55 8.66 11.66
CA ASN A 375 9.96 8.85 11.97
C ASN A 375 10.24 10.32 12.29
N ALA A 376 11.11 10.56 13.27
CA ALA A 376 11.69 11.87 13.54
C ALA A 376 12.30 12.49 12.25
N GLY A 377 12.92 11.68 11.40
CA GLY A 377 13.41 12.05 10.08
C GLY A 377 12.35 12.64 9.14
N ALA A 378 11.09 12.20 9.24
CA ALA A 378 10.01 12.80 8.44
C ALA A 378 9.68 14.22 8.91
N ILE A 379 9.69 14.46 10.22
CA ILE A 379 9.52 15.80 10.81
C ILE A 379 10.72 16.70 10.46
N VAL A 380 11.93 16.13 10.38
CA VAL A 380 13.15 16.90 10.04
C VAL A 380 13.27 17.18 8.54
N LYS A 381 12.87 16.27 7.64
CA LYS A 381 13.03 16.44 6.18
C LYS A 381 11.85 17.19 5.52
N ALA A 382 10.69 17.30 6.18
CA ALA A 382 9.62 18.23 5.77
C ALA A 382 10.04 19.72 5.91
N ASN A 383 9.39 20.59 5.13
CA ASN A 383 9.60 22.03 5.12
C ASN A 383 8.44 22.84 5.72
N SER A 384 7.27 22.24 5.90
CA SER A 384 6.08 22.90 6.47
C SER A 384 5.19 21.91 7.24
N GLU A 385 4.28 22.44 8.07
CA GLU A 385 3.26 21.62 8.74
C GLU A 385 2.35 20.94 7.71
N ALA A 386 2.05 21.62 6.59
CA ALA A 386 1.26 21.04 5.50
C ALA A 386 1.96 19.88 4.77
N GLU A 387 3.29 19.92 4.59
CA GLU A 387 4.05 18.77 4.06
C GLU A 387 3.95 17.55 5.00
N LEU A 388 4.12 17.76 6.31
CA LEU A 388 3.97 16.68 7.30
C LEU A 388 2.51 16.20 7.43
N ALA A 389 1.54 17.11 7.37
CA ALA A 389 0.12 16.78 7.33
C ALA A 389 -0.23 15.98 6.07
N GLY A 390 0.43 16.24 4.94
CA GLY A 390 0.33 15.44 3.72
C GLY A 390 0.75 13.98 3.94
N LEU A 391 1.90 13.76 4.57
CA LEU A 391 2.36 12.42 4.94
C LEU A 391 1.39 11.72 5.91
N ILE A 392 0.99 12.40 6.99
CA ILE A 392 0.08 11.83 7.99
C ILE A 392 -1.30 11.55 7.37
N GLY A 393 -1.77 12.40 6.45
CA GLY A 393 -3.02 12.22 5.70
C GLY A 393 -2.97 11.03 4.74
N HIS A 394 -1.83 10.77 4.11
CA HIS A 394 -1.60 9.58 3.28
C HIS A 394 -1.64 8.30 4.13
N GLU A 395 -0.86 8.23 5.21
CA GLU A 395 -0.87 7.08 6.13
C GLU A 395 -2.24 6.85 6.77
N LEU A 396 -2.90 7.92 7.22
CA LEU A 396 -4.26 7.87 7.75
C LEU A 396 -5.24 7.32 6.69
N SER A 397 -5.06 7.66 5.42
CA SER A 397 -5.90 7.14 4.34
C SER A 397 -5.76 5.63 4.13
N HIS A 398 -4.54 5.07 4.29
CA HIS A 398 -4.34 3.62 4.31
C HIS A 398 -5.08 2.93 5.47
N VAL A 399 -5.16 3.56 6.65
CA VAL A 399 -6.01 3.06 7.75
C VAL A 399 -7.48 3.15 7.39
N VAL A 400 -7.93 4.34 6.96
CA VAL A 400 -9.35 4.65 6.74
C VAL A 400 -9.93 3.73 5.66
N LEU A 401 -9.15 3.42 4.62
CA LEU A 401 -9.51 2.50 3.53
C LEU A 401 -9.17 1.02 3.83
N SER A 402 -8.73 0.69 5.05
CA SER A 402 -8.35 -0.67 5.49
C SER A 402 -7.26 -1.34 4.63
N HIS A 403 -6.38 -0.63 3.94
CA HIS A 403 -5.42 -1.24 3.01
C HIS A 403 -4.51 -2.27 3.68
N GLY A 404 -3.93 -1.94 4.85
CA GLY A 404 -3.11 -2.89 5.61
C GLY A 404 -3.91 -4.13 6.04
N PHE A 405 -5.17 -3.95 6.45
CA PHE A 405 -6.06 -5.07 6.83
C PHE A 405 -6.49 -5.92 5.62
N GLN A 406 -6.70 -5.29 4.46
CA GLN A 406 -6.95 -5.98 3.20
C GLN A 406 -5.77 -6.90 2.85
N LEU A 407 -4.52 -6.41 2.93
CA LEU A 407 -3.32 -7.22 2.70
C LEU A 407 -3.20 -8.40 3.68
N VAL A 408 -3.55 -8.20 4.96
CA VAL A 408 -3.63 -9.27 5.97
C VAL A 408 -4.65 -10.34 5.55
N THR A 409 -5.88 -9.94 5.21
CA THR A 409 -6.98 -10.87 4.88
C THR A 409 -6.77 -11.63 3.57
N GLN A 410 -5.98 -11.07 2.64
CA GLN A 410 -5.66 -11.71 1.36
C GLN A 410 -4.45 -12.66 1.43
N GLY A 411 -3.75 -12.77 2.55
CA GLY A 411 -2.53 -13.58 2.69
C GLY A 411 -1.27 -13.01 2.01
N ASN A 412 -1.40 -11.91 1.25
CA ASN A 412 -0.33 -11.21 0.51
C ASN A 412 0.71 -10.53 1.43
N LEU A 413 0.55 -10.66 2.74
CA LEU A 413 1.38 -10.04 3.75
C LEU A 413 2.76 -10.71 3.90
N ILE A 414 2.93 -11.95 3.42
CA ILE A 414 4.13 -12.77 3.60
C ILE A 414 5.11 -12.63 2.41
N SER A 415 4.64 -12.24 1.23
CA SER A 415 5.49 -12.13 0.03
C SER A 415 6.46 -10.94 0.06
N ASN A 416 6.11 -9.87 0.78
CA ASN A 416 6.84 -8.60 0.74
C ASN A 416 7.88 -8.46 1.89
N VAL A 417 8.06 -9.54 2.67
CA VAL A 417 8.83 -9.57 3.93
C VAL A 417 10.32 -9.87 3.74
N THR A 418 10.70 -10.45 2.61
CA THR A 418 12.02 -11.07 2.40
C THR A 418 13.15 -10.09 2.07
N GLN A 419 12.92 -8.76 2.11
CA GLN A 419 13.91 -7.78 1.65
C GLN A 419 14.18 -6.60 2.62
N TYR A 420 15.44 -6.52 3.05
CA TYR A 420 16.20 -5.31 3.41
C TYR A 420 15.72 -4.41 4.57
N LEU A 421 15.69 -4.92 5.80
CA LEU A 421 16.10 -4.13 6.97
C LEU A 421 16.96 -4.97 7.94
N PRO A 422 18.03 -4.39 8.54
CA PRO A 422 18.80 -5.06 9.61
C PRO A 422 18.07 -5.07 10.97
N LEU A 423 16.79 -4.64 11.00
CA LEU A 423 15.89 -4.76 12.14
C LEU A 423 15.25 -6.17 12.12
N GLY A 424 15.99 -7.17 12.60
CA GLY A 424 15.54 -8.56 12.62
C GLY A 424 14.23 -8.76 13.40
N GLY A 425 13.30 -9.53 12.83
CA GLY A 425 12.02 -9.89 13.45
C GLY A 425 10.79 -9.26 12.76
N THR A 426 9.66 -9.26 13.47
CA THR A 426 8.36 -8.79 12.96
C THR A 426 8.33 -7.32 12.54
N ILE A 427 9.28 -6.50 13.02
CA ILE A 427 9.40 -5.10 12.64
C ILE A 427 9.86 -4.88 11.20
N GLY A 428 10.83 -5.65 10.69
CA GLY A 428 11.23 -5.53 9.28
C GLY A 428 10.06 -5.78 8.32
N GLN A 429 9.12 -6.63 8.74
CA GLN A 429 7.90 -6.96 7.99
C GLN A 429 6.92 -5.80 7.92
N LEU A 430 6.73 -5.09 9.03
CA LEU A 430 5.87 -3.89 9.14
C LEU A 430 6.36 -2.75 8.23
N PHE A 431 7.67 -2.61 8.06
CA PHE A 431 8.28 -1.65 7.13
C PHE A 431 8.31 -2.13 5.67
N GLY A 432 8.05 -3.42 5.39
CA GLY A 432 8.05 -4.02 4.06
C GLY A 432 6.68 -4.03 3.35
N LEU A 433 5.68 -3.32 3.89
CA LEU A 433 4.34 -3.25 3.29
C LEU A 433 4.37 -2.45 1.97
N SER A 434 4.52 -3.15 0.85
CA SER A 434 4.31 -2.58 -0.48
C SER A 434 2.81 -2.59 -0.83
N TYR A 435 2.23 -1.41 -1.00
CA TYR A 435 0.86 -1.23 -1.45
C TYR A 435 0.76 -1.24 -2.98
N SER A 436 -0.42 -1.58 -3.51
CA SER A 436 -0.64 -1.52 -4.96
C SER A 436 -0.68 -0.08 -5.46
N ARG A 437 -0.37 0.16 -6.75
CA ARG A 437 -0.51 1.49 -7.38
C ARG A 437 -1.95 2.03 -7.37
N ASP A 438 -2.94 1.19 -7.06
CA ASP A 438 -4.32 1.64 -6.88
C ASP A 438 -4.54 2.11 -5.44
N MET A 439 -4.11 1.33 -4.45
CA MET A 439 -4.13 1.70 -3.02
C MET A 439 -3.38 3.02 -2.78
N GLU A 440 -2.21 3.22 -3.41
CA GLU A 440 -1.48 4.49 -3.33
C GLU A 440 -2.27 5.67 -3.90
N ARG A 441 -2.98 5.50 -5.03
CA ARG A 441 -3.80 6.58 -5.61
C ARG A 441 -5.07 6.85 -4.81
N GLN A 442 -5.67 5.83 -4.19
CA GLN A 442 -6.79 6.02 -3.26
C GLN A 442 -6.32 6.76 -2.00
N ALA A 443 -5.13 6.45 -1.50
CA ALA A 443 -4.51 7.12 -0.35
C ALA A 443 -4.08 8.57 -0.68
N ASP A 444 -3.54 8.84 -1.88
CA ASP A 444 -3.31 10.19 -2.40
C ASP A 444 -4.62 10.99 -2.45
N ASN A 445 -5.67 10.43 -3.07
CA ASN A 445 -6.94 11.12 -3.27
C ASN A 445 -7.60 11.50 -1.94
N LEU A 446 -7.72 10.53 -1.03
CA LEU A 446 -8.27 10.76 0.29
C LEU A 446 -7.35 11.68 1.10
N GLY A 447 -6.04 11.44 1.14
CA GLY A 447 -5.08 12.21 1.93
C GLY A 447 -5.06 13.69 1.55
N THR A 448 -5.02 14.00 0.25
CA THR A 448 -5.15 15.38 -0.26
C THR A 448 -6.50 16.01 0.11
N ARG A 449 -7.60 15.25 0.08
CA ARG A 449 -8.92 15.72 0.54
C ARG A 449 -8.93 16.01 2.04
N LEU A 450 -8.32 15.15 2.86
CA LEU A 450 -8.26 15.35 4.32
C LEU A 450 -7.51 16.64 4.67
N ILE A 451 -6.30 16.84 4.12
CA ILE A 451 -5.51 18.04 4.41
C ILE A 451 -6.21 19.33 3.93
N ALA A 452 -6.80 19.30 2.72
CA ALA A 452 -7.52 20.45 2.17
C ALA A 452 -8.78 20.80 2.98
N THR A 453 -9.55 19.79 3.39
CA THR A 453 -10.76 19.96 4.22
C THR A 453 -10.41 20.43 5.64
N SER A 454 -9.24 20.05 6.14
CA SER A 454 -8.67 20.57 7.39
C SER A 454 -8.01 21.95 7.27
N GLY A 455 -8.10 22.62 6.11
CA GLY A 455 -7.57 23.98 5.91
C GLY A 455 -6.04 24.08 5.77
N TYR A 456 -5.34 22.96 5.58
CA TYR A 456 -3.95 22.97 5.13
C TYR A 456 -3.87 23.23 3.63
N ALA A 457 -2.72 23.72 3.17
CA ALA A 457 -2.44 23.79 1.74
C ALA A 457 -2.52 22.40 1.08
N SER A 458 -3.41 22.25 0.10
CA SER A 458 -3.70 20.98 -0.58
C SER A 458 -2.51 20.33 -1.29
N ASP A 459 -1.46 21.11 -1.59
CA ASP A 459 -0.22 20.65 -2.23
C ASP A 459 0.84 20.13 -1.25
N GLY A 460 0.54 20.00 0.06
CA GLY A 460 1.47 19.49 1.07
C GLY A 460 2.12 18.14 0.71
N LEU A 461 1.32 17.11 0.43
CA LEU A 461 1.84 15.78 0.04
C LEU A 461 2.67 15.84 -1.26
N ARG A 462 2.22 16.63 -2.24
CA ARG A 462 2.92 16.88 -3.52
C ARG A 462 4.27 17.56 -3.29
N ASN A 463 4.35 18.52 -2.37
CA ASN A 463 5.57 19.26 -2.04
C ASN A 463 6.58 18.38 -1.29
N LEU A 464 6.10 17.47 -0.43
CA LEU A 464 6.94 16.46 0.20
C LEU A 464 7.55 15.50 -0.83
N MET A 465 6.74 14.96 -1.76
CA MET A 465 7.24 14.10 -2.85
C MET A 465 8.28 14.82 -3.73
N ALA A 466 8.00 16.06 -4.13
CA ALA A 466 8.93 16.87 -4.92
C ALA A 466 10.23 17.20 -4.16
N THR A 467 10.19 17.25 -2.83
CA THR A 467 11.39 17.39 -1.97
C THR A 467 12.19 16.09 -1.98
N LEU A 468 11.54 14.94 -1.81
CA LEU A 468 12.17 13.61 -1.84
C LEU A 468 12.86 13.32 -3.19
N GLU A 469 12.26 13.72 -4.31
CA GLU A 469 12.86 13.59 -5.64
C GLU A 469 14.15 14.40 -5.79
N LYS A 470 14.16 15.65 -5.31
CA LYS A 470 15.37 16.50 -5.34
C LYS A 470 16.52 15.96 -4.47
N GLN A 471 16.18 15.20 -3.42
CA GLN A 471 17.15 14.55 -2.54
C GLN A 471 17.66 13.20 -3.09
N GLN A 472 17.03 12.66 -4.14
CA GLN A 472 17.32 11.33 -4.69
C GLN A 472 18.61 11.33 -5.53
N LYS A 473 19.76 11.21 -4.86
CA LYS A 473 21.08 11.20 -5.54
C LYS A 473 21.58 9.84 -6.00
N ASN A 474 21.29 8.75 -5.25
CA ASN A 474 21.82 7.40 -5.53
C ASN A 474 20.83 6.25 -5.25
N ALA A 475 19.80 6.46 -4.43
CA ALA A 475 18.78 5.46 -4.09
C ALA A 475 17.46 6.16 -3.71
N PRO A 476 16.29 5.52 -3.91
CA PRO A 476 15.03 6.06 -3.45
C PRO A 476 15.00 6.16 -1.89
N PRO A 477 14.52 7.28 -1.33
CA PRO A 477 14.20 7.41 0.10
C PRO A 477 13.31 6.26 0.60
N THR A 478 13.49 5.85 1.85
CA THR A 478 12.83 4.66 2.45
C THR A 478 11.32 4.63 2.23
N TRP A 479 10.63 5.76 2.42
CA TRP A 479 9.19 5.88 2.17
C TRP A 479 8.80 5.61 0.70
N LEU A 480 9.61 6.04 -0.29
CA LEU A 480 9.35 5.77 -1.71
C LEU A 480 9.59 4.31 -2.11
N SER A 481 10.20 3.49 -1.24
CA SER A 481 10.35 2.04 -1.44
C SER A 481 9.08 1.27 -1.03
N SER A 482 8.37 1.71 0.01
CA SER A 482 7.03 1.16 0.37
C SER A 482 5.91 1.82 -0.44
N HIS A 483 6.07 3.10 -0.82
CA HIS A 483 5.09 3.92 -1.54
C HIS A 483 5.62 4.35 -2.92
N PRO A 484 5.60 3.47 -3.94
CA PRO A 484 6.14 3.79 -5.26
C PRO A 484 5.34 4.89 -5.97
N GLY A 485 6.01 5.60 -6.89
CA GLY A 485 5.34 6.43 -7.92
C GLY A 485 6.02 7.76 -8.24
N GLY A 486 6.77 8.37 -7.32
CA GLY A 486 7.58 9.57 -7.56
C GLY A 486 6.91 10.62 -8.45
N SER A 487 7.55 10.94 -9.58
CA SER A 487 7.14 12.05 -10.45
C SER A 487 5.82 11.83 -11.20
N GLU A 488 5.39 10.58 -11.36
CA GLU A 488 4.02 10.24 -11.81
C GLU A 488 2.99 10.74 -10.77
N ARG A 489 3.26 10.47 -9.48
CA ARG A 489 2.37 10.87 -8.38
C ARG A 489 2.39 12.37 -8.13
N VAL A 490 3.55 13.04 -8.25
CA VAL A 490 3.61 14.51 -8.25
C VAL A 490 2.68 15.08 -9.34
N SER A 491 2.80 14.58 -10.58
CA SER A 491 1.98 15.04 -11.71
C SER A 491 0.49 14.71 -11.54
N TYR A 492 0.17 13.55 -10.95
CA TYR A 492 -1.20 13.15 -10.60
C TYR A 492 -1.79 14.06 -9.52
N LEU A 493 -1.06 14.37 -8.46
CA LEU A 493 -1.50 15.25 -7.38
C LEU A 493 -1.73 16.69 -7.88
N GLU A 494 -0.86 17.22 -8.75
CA GLU A 494 -1.10 18.52 -9.39
C GLU A 494 -2.40 18.55 -10.20
N SER A 495 -2.68 17.47 -10.95
CA SER A 495 -3.92 17.30 -11.71
C SER A 495 -5.13 17.22 -10.76
N LEU A 496 -5.06 16.35 -9.74
CA LEU A 496 -6.11 16.17 -8.73
C LEU A 496 -6.47 17.49 -8.04
N ILE A 497 -5.48 18.24 -7.56
CA ILE A 497 -5.68 19.52 -6.87
C ILE A 497 -6.33 20.54 -7.80
N SER A 498 -5.93 20.57 -9.07
CA SER A 498 -6.47 21.49 -10.08
C SER A 498 -7.90 21.15 -10.49
N ASP A 499 -8.16 19.88 -10.81
CA ASP A 499 -9.45 19.38 -11.30
C ASP A 499 -10.54 19.44 -10.22
N THR A 500 -10.16 19.27 -8.94
CA THR A 500 -11.09 19.37 -7.79
C THR A 500 -11.23 20.79 -7.22
N GLY A 501 -10.34 21.72 -7.60
CA GLY A 501 -10.30 23.06 -7.03
C GLY A 501 -9.84 23.12 -5.56
N TYR A 502 -9.16 22.09 -5.04
CA TYR A 502 -8.68 22.11 -3.65
C TYR A 502 -7.69 23.25 -3.39
N ASN A 503 -7.99 24.11 -2.41
CA ASN A 503 -7.19 25.31 -2.17
C ASN A 503 -5.74 25.00 -1.73
N ARG A 504 -4.78 25.29 -2.61
CA ARG A 504 -3.34 25.23 -2.31
C ARG A 504 -2.77 26.50 -1.69
N TYR A 505 -3.56 27.56 -1.56
CA TYR A 505 -3.20 28.84 -0.93
C TYR A 505 -3.87 28.94 0.45
N ALA A 506 -3.62 27.93 1.28
CA ALA A 506 -4.11 27.79 2.65
C ALA A 506 -2.93 27.56 3.60
N TYR A 507 -3.19 27.24 4.88
CA TYR A 507 -2.17 27.17 5.92
C TYR A 507 -1.02 26.20 5.60
N GLU A 508 0.21 26.70 5.68
CA GLU A 508 1.44 25.92 5.50
C GLU A 508 2.07 25.56 6.85
N GLY A 509 2.02 26.48 7.82
CA GLY A 509 2.59 26.31 9.16
C GLY A 509 4.12 26.26 9.19
N VAL A 510 4.80 27.01 8.32
CA VAL A 510 6.27 26.98 8.17
C VAL A 510 6.99 27.35 9.47
N GLY A 511 6.56 28.43 10.14
CA GLY A 511 7.23 28.91 11.35
C GLY A 511 7.14 27.92 12.51
N ARG A 512 5.91 27.45 12.82
CA ARG A 512 5.65 26.46 13.86
C ARG A 512 6.38 25.14 13.59
N HIS A 513 6.35 24.66 12.34
CA HIS A 513 7.05 23.44 11.97
C HIS A 513 8.57 23.55 12.16
N GLN A 514 9.16 24.71 11.85
CA GLN A 514 10.59 24.96 12.01
C GLN A 514 11.05 24.91 13.47
N GLU A 515 10.24 25.40 14.43
CA GLU A 515 10.51 25.27 15.87
C GLU A 515 10.56 23.79 16.31
N ILE A 516 9.56 23.00 15.89
CA ILE A 516 9.49 21.57 16.19
C ILE A 516 10.64 20.80 15.55
N LYS A 517 11.01 21.14 14.31
CA LYS A 517 12.13 20.55 13.58
C LYS A 517 13.46 20.72 14.31
N GLU A 518 13.74 21.90 14.89
CA GLU A 518 14.94 22.08 15.71
C GLU A 518 14.86 21.32 17.05
N ARG A 519 13.68 21.24 17.69
CA ARG A 519 13.49 20.40 18.89
C ARG A 519 13.74 18.91 18.60
N VAL A 520 13.26 18.40 17.47
CA VAL A 520 13.48 17.00 17.06
C VAL A 520 14.96 16.73 16.77
N LYS A 521 15.67 17.65 16.08
CA LYS A 521 17.13 17.54 15.89
C LYS A 521 17.89 17.47 17.21
N GLN A 522 17.51 18.29 18.21
CA GLN A 522 18.09 18.24 19.54
C GLN A 522 17.89 16.86 20.20
N LEU A 523 16.66 16.32 20.18
CA LEU A 523 16.35 15.01 20.76
C LEU A 523 17.12 13.86 20.08
N LEU A 524 17.32 13.92 18.77
CA LEU A 524 18.15 12.97 18.02
C LEU A 524 19.62 13.06 18.43
N LYS A 525 20.17 14.28 18.57
CA LYS A 525 21.53 14.50 19.06
C LYS A 525 21.72 13.95 20.49
N GLU A 526 20.83 14.30 21.41
CA GLU A 526 20.85 13.80 22.80
C GLU A 526 20.71 12.27 22.88
N LYS A 527 19.97 11.64 21.97
CA LYS A 527 19.91 10.17 21.86
C LYS A 527 21.27 9.62 21.43
N LYS A 528 21.88 10.17 20.38
CA LYS A 528 23.18 9.73 19.85
C LYS A 528 24.28 9.84 20.91
N GLU A 529 24.37 10.98 21.61
CA GLU A 529 25.31 11.20 22.71
C GLU A 529 25.14 10.17 23.84
N ARG A 530 23.89 9.86 24.25
CA ARG A 530 23.62 8.82 25.25
C ARG A 530 23.94 7.40 24.76
N GLU A 531 23.77 7.11 23.47
CA GLU A 531 24.12 5.81 22.89
C GLU A 531 25.63 5.65 22.72
N ASP A 532 26.38 6.73 22.48
CA ASP A 532 27.85 6.70 22.40
C ASP A 532 28.51 6.69 23.79
N GLN A 533 27.94 7.38 24.79
CA GLN A 533 28.35 7.23 26.19
C GLN A 533 28.24 5.78 26.67
N LYS A 534 27.14 5.09 26.33
CA LYS A 534 26.92 3.66 26.69
C LYS A 534 27.83 2.66 25.98
N LYS A 535 28.58 3.09 24.94
CA LYS A 535 29.55 2.24 24.22
C LYS A 535 30.98 2.40 24.71
N LYS A 536 31.27 3.39 25.56
CA LYS A 536 32.58 3.51 26.21
C LYS A 536 32.70 2.42 27.27
N PRO A 537 33.77 1.60 27.29
CA PRO A 537 34.03 0.70 28.40
C PRO A 537 34.21 1.49 29.71
N ASN A 538 33.75 0.93 30.83
CA ASN A 538 34.18 1.39 32.15
C ASN A 538 35.65 1.02 32.35
N ASP A 539 36.56 1.93 31.98
CA ASP A 539 38.01 1.78 32.20
C ASP A 539 38.43 2.26 33.60
N GLU A 540 37.55 2.07 34.59
CA GLU A 540 37.73 2.45 35.99
C GLU A 540 37.49 1.24 36.93
N SER A 541 38.24 0.17 36.69
CA SER A 541 38.40 -0.91 37.69
C SER A 541 39.78 -1.57 37.61
N LYS A 542 40.85 -0.76 37.61
CA LYS A 542 42.25 -1.18 37.84
C LYS A 542 43.15 0.03 38.18
N LYS A 543 43.11 0.45 39.44
CA LYS A 543 44.19 1.15 40.14
C LYS A 543 44.32 0.53 41.53
#